data_AF-A0A3M1L0W8-F1
#
_entry.id   AF-A0A3M1L0W8-F1
#
_cell.length_a   1.000
_cell.length_b   1.000
_cell.length_c   1.000
_cell.angle_alpha   90.00
_cell.angle_beta   90.00
_cell.angle_gamma   90.00
#
_symmetry.space_group_name_H-M   'P 1'
#
loop_
_entity.id
_entity.type
_entity.pdbx_description
1 polymer ?
#
loop_
_entity_poly.entity_id
_entity_poly.type
_entity_poly.pdbx_seq_one_letter_code
_entity_poly.pdbx_strand_id
1 'polypeptide(L)'
;MKSKQVWWLFFARYPGLTTLLSLFWLIALAFIAFIWHLGDTGLVDETEPLFAEAARQMTVTGDWLTPYYNDATRFDKPPLIYWLMAIAYQVIGVNEWAVRLPSAIAAIALMSFTFITLRHFGFATPASAKAYYRLSNQVSVAQLWLSACLGAGFFALNMQVLIWARTGVSDMLLSPQDHRRPSRQQEYHH
;
A
#
# COMPACT_ATOMS: atom_id res chain seq x y z
N MET A 1 2.99 44.48 13.09
CA MET A 1 2.43 43.18 12.67
C MET A 1 3.05 42.65 11.35
N LYS A 2 4.39 42.58 11.21
CA LYS A 2 5.08 42.15 9.96
C LYS A 2 5.73 40.75 10.00
N SER A 3 5.68 40.02 11.12
CA SER A 3 6.47 38.79 11.29
C SER A 3 5.87 37.51 10.70
N LYS A 4 4.55 37.45 10.46
CA LYS A 4 3.88 36.21 9.99
C LYS A 4 4.04 35.93 8.49
N GLN A 5 4.47 36.90 7.69
CA GLN A 5 4.62 36.74 6.23
C GLN A 5 5.99 36.18 5.80
N VAL A 6 6.98 36.15 6.70
CA VAL A 6 8.38 35.81 6.34
C VAL A 6 8.58 34.32 6.11
N TRP A 7 7.88 33.45 6.85
CA TRP A 7 8.06 32.00 6.77
C TRP A 7 7.67 31.41 5.41
N TRP A 8 6.57 31.86 4.80
CA TRP A 8 6.13 31.38 3.49
C TRP A 8 7.08 31.80 2.36
N LEU A 9 7.76 32.95 2.51
CA LEU A 9 8.76 33.43 1.56
C LEU A 9 10.06 32.59 1.59
N PHE A 10 10.42 32.02 2.74
CA PHE A 10 11.58 31.13 2.86
C PHE A 10 11.40 29.86 2.00
N PHE A 11 10.25 29.20 2.09
CA PHE A 11 9.92 28.04 1.28
C PHE A 11 9.80 28.37 -0.22
N ALA A 12 9.35 29.59 -0.57
CA ALA A 12 9.32 30.06 -1.95
C ALA A 12 10.73 30.38 -2.50
N ARG A 13 11.69 30.70 -1.62
CA ARG A 13 13.06 31.07 -2.00
C ARG A 13 13.99 29.86 -2.20
N TYR A 14 13.66 28.70 -1.62
CA TYR A 14 14.44 27.47 -1.74
C TYR A 14 13.58 26.25 -2.13
N PRO A 15 13.05 26.19 -3.37
CA PRO A 15 12.17 25.11 -3.79
C PRO A 15 12.81 23.71 -3.64
N GLY A 16 14.12 23.58 -3.89
CA GLY A 16 14.83 22.30 -3.73
C GLY A 16 14.92 21.79 -2.29
N LEU A 17 15.00 22.67 -1.30
CA LEU A 17 14.99 22.26 0.10
C LEU A 17 13.60 21.72 0.48
N THR A 18 12.53 22.37 0.00
CA THR A 18 11.15 21.95 0.27
C THR A 18 10.83 20.57 -0.33
N THR A 19 11.36 20.29 -1.53
CA THR A 19 11.20 18.99 -2.19
C THR A 19 11.92 17.90 -1.41
N LEU A 20 13.14 18.16 -0.96
CA LEU A 20 13.93 17.18 -0.19
C LEU A 20 13.29 16.87 1.17
N LEU A 21 12.81 17.88 1.89
CA LEU A 21 12.10 17.67 3.15
C LEU A 21 10.82 16.85 2.97
N SER A 22 10.08 17.11 1.90
CA SER A 22 8.84 16.38 1.61
C SER A 22 9.10 14.94 1.20
N LEU A 23 10.15 14.69 0.41
CA LEU A 23 10.59 13.33 0.08
C LEU A 23 11.04 12.58 1.32
N PHE A 24 11.84 13.22 2.18
CA PHE A 24 12.26 12.63 3.45
C PHE A 24 11.05 12.28 4.33
N TRP A 25 10.07 13.18 4.43
CA TRP A 25 8.82 12.96 5.15
C TRP A 25 8.04 11.75 4.62
N LEU A 26 7.88 11.65 3.30
CA LEU A 26 7.19 10.51 2.67
C LEU A 26 7.93 9.19 2.89
N ILE A 27 9.25 9.19 2.74
CA ILE A 27 10.07 7.98 2.95
C ILE A 27 10.00 7.53 4.41
N ALA A 28 10.13 8.47 5.35
CA ALA A 28 10.05 8.18 6.78
C ALA A 28 8.66 7.62 7.15
N LEU A 29 7.58 8.24 6.66
CA LEU A 29 6.22 7.74 6.89
C LEU A 29 5.99 6.37 6.26
N ALA A 30 6.37 6.17 5.00
CA ALA A 30 6.27 4.88 4.32
C ALA A 30 6.99 3.78 5.11
N PHE A 31 8.21 4.07 5.54
CA PHE A 31 9.04 3.13 6.28
C PHE A 31 8.40 2.77 7.63
N ILE A 32 8.04 3.77 8.44
CA ILE A 32 7.46 3.56 9.78
C ILE A 32 6.08 2.90 9.70
N ALA A 33 5.24 3.32 8.76
CA ALA A 33 3.86 2.83 8.66
C ALA A 33 3.79 1.42 8.07
N PHE A 34 4.49 1.18 6.95
CA PHE A 34 4.25 0.03 6.07
C PHE A 34 5.39 -0.99 6.03
N ILE A 35 6.60 -0.63 6.41
CA ILE A 35 7.78 -1.51 6.32
C ILE A 35 8.25 -1.95 7.71
N TRP A 36 8.21 -1.05 8.68
CA TRP A 36 8.66 -1.32 10.04
C TRP A 36 7.77 -2.37 10.70
N HIS A 37 8.39 -3.51 11.07
CA HIS A 37 7.75 -4.62 11.80
C HIS A 37 6.70 -5.41 10.98
N LEU A 38 6.86 -5.45 9.65
CA LEU A 38 5.88 -6.05 8.74
C LEU A 38 5.66 -7.56 8.94
N GLY A 39 6.62 -8.28 9.52
CA GLY A 39 6.53 -9.73 9.81
C GLY A 39 6.59 -10.10 11.28
N ASP A 40 6.37 -9.17 12.20
CA ASP A 40 6.27 -9.50 13.64
C ASP A 40 4.84 -9.82 14.08
N THR A 41 3.86 -9.43 13.27
CA THR A 41 2.50 -9.96 13.41
C THR A 41 2.49 -11.30 12.68
N GLY A 42 2.25 -12.41 13.38
CA GLY A 42 2.11 -13.72 12.72
C GLY A 42 1.03 -13.69 11.64
N LEU A 43 0.84 -14.76 10.88
CA LEU A 43 -0.24 -14.89 9.89
C LEU A 43 -1.60 -14.82 10.61
N VAL A 44 -2.12 -13.60 10.84
CA VAL A 44 -3.37 -13.36 11.60
C VAL A 44 -4.60 -13.67 10.75
N ASP A 45 -4.45 -13.63 9.43
CA ASP A 45 -5.52 -13.98 8.48
C ASP A 45 -5.46 -15.47 8.16
N GLU A 46 -6.56 -16.20 8.35
CA GLU A 46 -6.68 -17.62 7.98
C GLU A 46 -6.39 -17.86 6.49
N THR A 47 -6.55 -16.82 5.65
CA THR A 47 -6.33 -16.92 4.21
C THR A 47 -4.89 -16.60 3.78
N GLU A 48 -4.13 -15.80 4.54
CA GLU A 48 -2.72 -15.47 4.23
C GLU A 48 -1.84 -16.73 3.99
N PRO A 49 -1.90 -17.79 4.82
CA PRO A 49 -1.15 -19.02 4.59
C PRO A 49 -1.53 -19.74 3.27
N LEU A 50 -2.79 -19.65 2.84
CA LEU A 50 -3.27 -20.29 1.62
C LEU A 50 -2.63 -19.64 0.39
N PHE A 51 -2.62 -18.30 0.36
CA PHE A 51 -1.97 -17.51 -0.69
C PHE A 51 -0.47 -17.68 -0.68
N ALA A 52 0.12 -17.70 0.52
CA ALA A 52 1.53 -17.93 0.73
C ALA A 52 1.97 -19.28 0.18
N GLU A 53 1.22 -20.36 0.43
CA GLU A 53 1.55 -21.70 -0.02
C GLU A 53 1.32 -21.87 -1.53
N ALA A 54 0.23 -21.33 -2.08
CA ALA A 54 0.00 -21.36 -3.52
C ALA A 54 1.08 -20.62 -4.31
N ALA A 55 1.50 -19.43 -3.86
CA ALA A 55 2.61 -18.69 -4.46
C ALA A 55 3.95 -19.41 -4.28
N ARG A 56 4.15 -20.10 -3.16
CA ARG A 56 5.35 -20.92 -2.92
C ARG A 56 5.40 -22.09 -3.90
N GLN A 57 4.28 -22.80 -4.08
CA GLN A 57 4.17 -23.90 -5.04
C GLN A 57 4.46 -23.40 -6.45
N MET A 58 3.82 -22.33 -6.92
CA MET A 58 4.11 -21.72 -8.23
C MET A 58 5.60 -21.39 -8.43
N THR A 59 6.26 -20.91 -7.38
CA THR A 59 7.71 -20.61 -7.41
C THR A 59 8.55 -21.89 -7.53
N VAL A 60 8.15 -22.99 -6.88
CA VAL A 60 8.87 -24.27 -6.85
C VAL A 60 8.61 -25.12 -8.09
N THR A 61 7.35 -25.27 -8.54
CA THR A 61 7.01 -26.03 -9.76
C THR A 61 7.33 -25.27 -11.03
N GLY A 62 7.44 -23.94 -10.98
CA GLY A 62 7.64 -23.10 -12.17
C GLY A 62 6.40 -23.00 -13.06
N ASP A 63 5.24 -23.48 -12.60
CA ASP A 63 3.96 -23.28 -13.24
C ASP A 63 3.31 -22.00 -12.68
N TRP A 64 3.32 -20.95 -13.49
CA TRP A 64 2.76 -19.63 -13.15
C TRP A 64 1.30 -19.50 -13.59
N LEU A 65 0.75 -20.50 -14.28
CA LEU A 65 -0.60 -20.43 -14.85
C LEU A 65 -1.64 -21.01 -13.89
N THR A 66 -1.30 -22.09 -13.18
CA THR A 66 -2.26 -22.79 -12.32
C THR A 66 -1.85 -22.76 -10.84
N PRO A 67 -2.56 -21.98 -9.98
CA PRO A 67 -2.30 -21.98 -8.54
C PRO A 67 -2.87 -23.24 -7.91
N TYR A 68 -2.02 -23.98 -7.20
CA TYR A 68 -2.39 -25.18 -6.44
C TYR A 68 -2.40 -24.90 -4.94
N TYR A 69 -3.35 -25.53 -4.25
CA TYR A 69 -3.37 -25.62 -2.80
C TYR A 69 -3.93 -27.00 -2.42
N ASN A 70 -3.15 -27.81 -1.68
CA ASN A 70 -3.50 -29.18 -1.30
C ASN A 70 -4.08 -30.02 -2.47
N ASP A 71 -3.36 -30.08 -3.59
CA ASP A 71 -3.73 -30.84 -4.80
C ASP A 71 -5.03 -30.39 -5.51
N ALA A 72 -5.60 -29.25 -5.12
CA ALA A 72 -6.74 -28.63 -5.79
C ALA A 72 -6.32 -27.31 -6.47
N THR A 73 -6.85 -27.06 -7.67
CA THR A 73 -6.66 -25.78 -8.38
C THR A 73 -7.55 -24.70 -7.77
N ARG A 74 -6.98 -23.52 -7.49
CA ARG A 74 -7.70 -22.40 -6.88
C ARG A 74 -7.78 -21.19 -7.84
N PHE A 75 -8.76 -21.20 -8.73
CA PHE A 75 -9.02 -20.09 -9.67
C PHE A 75 -9.93 -18.99 -9.10
N ASP A 76 -10.08 -18.92 -7.78
CA ASP A 76 -11.00 -17.98 -7.12
C ASP A 76 -10.53 -16.51 -7.20
N LYS A 77 -9.24 -16.28 -7.46
CA LYS A 77 -8.63 -14.94 -7.50
C LYS A 77 -7.80 -14.76 -8.77
N PRO A 78 -7.71 -13.52 -9.30
CA PRO A 78 -6.87 -13.24 -10.46
C PRO A 78 -5.39 -13.57 -10.17
N PRO A 79 -4.62 -14.07 -11.15
CA PRO A 79 -3.27 -14.59 -10.97
C PRO A 79 -2.25 -13.51 -10.54
N LEU A 80 -2.58 -12.24 -10.75
CA LEU A 80 -1.70 -11.10 -10.50
C LEU A 80 -1.11 -11.10 -9.09
N ILE A 81 -1.92 -11.38 -8.06
CA ILE A 81 -1.43 -11.34 -6.68
C ILE A 81 -0.42 -12.47 -6.43
N TYR A 82 -0.68 -13.66 -6.97
CA TYR A 82 0.21 -14.80 -6.85
C TYR A 82 1.55 -14.55 -7.55
N TRP A 83 1.53 -13.91 -8.72
CA TRP A 83 2.75 -13.53 -9.42
C TRP A 83 3.58 -12.54 -8.63
N LEU A 84 2.94 -11.51 -8.04
CA LEU A 84 3.65 -10.53 -7.22
C LEU A 84 4.25 -11.18 -5.97
N MET A 85 3.54 -12.11 -5.32
CA MET A 85 4.05 -12.87 -4.18
C MET A 85 5.19 -13.83 -4.58
N ALA A 86 5.05 -14.54 -5.70
CA ALA A 86 6.08 -15.44 -6.22
C ALA A 86 7.37 -14.68 -6.57
N ILE A 87 7.26 -13.50 -7.19
CA ILE A 87 8.40 -12.61 -7.44
C ILE A 87 9.02 -12.15 -6.11
N ALA A 88 8.22 -11.76 -5.12
CA ALA A 88 8.73 -11.36 -3.81
C ALA A 88 9.49 -12.51 -3.11
N TYR A 89 8.99 -13.74 -3.24
CA TYR A 89 9.68 -14.95 -2.74
C TYR A 89 10.99 -15.23 -3.44
N GLN A 90 11.11 -14.99 -4.74
CA GLN A 90 12.38 -15.16 -5.44
C GLN A 90 13.44 -14.15 -4.98
N VAL A 91 13.03 -12.95 -4.59
CA VAL A 91 13.96 -11.88 -4.20
C VAL A 91 14.38 -11.98 -2.73
N ILE A 92 13.44 -12.27 -1.82
CA ILE A 92 13.66 -12.17 -0.36
C ILE A 92 13.58 -13.55 0.33
N GLY A 93 13.14 -14.58 -0.38
CA GLY A 93 12.86 -15.91 0.18
C GLY A 93 11.44 -16.03 0.72
N VAL A 94 11.07 -17.26 1.08
CA VAL A 94 9.73 -17.58 1.60
C VAL A 94 9.66 -17.18 3.07
N ASN A 95 9.04 -16.03 3.35
CA ASN A 95 8.79 -15.54 4.69
C ASN A 95 7.52 -14.64 4.70
N GLU A 96 7.00 -14.37 5.90
CA GLU A 96 5.80 -13.55 6.11
C GLU A 96 5.98 -12.11 5.58
N TRP A 97 7.21 -11.61 5.62
CA TRP A 97 7.60 -10.32 5.07
C TRP A 97 7.39 -10.24 3.55
N ALA A 98 7.76 -11.29 2.82
CA ALA A 98 7.68 -11.37 1.37
C ALA A 98 6.22 -11.50 0.89
N VAL A 99 5.37 -12.18 1.64
CA VAL A 99 3.91 -12.26 1.35
C VAL A 99 3.27 -10.88 1.39
N ARG A 100 3.67 -10.04 2.35
CA ARG A 100 3.07 -8.72 2.59
C ARG A 100 3.70 -7.61 1.77
N LEU A 101 4.86 -7.86 1.18
CA LEU A 101 5.60 -6.90 0.37
C LEU A 101 4.77 -6.28 -0.77
N PRO A 102 4.00 -7.04 -1.57
CA PRO A 102 3.17 -6.45 -2.62
C PRO A 102 2.11 -5.46 -2.07
N SER A 103 1.50 -5.78 -0.93
CA SER A 103 0.53 -4.90 -0.27
C SER A 103 1.18 -3.63 0.26
N ALA A 104 2.32 -3.76 0.94
CA ALA A 104 3.09 -2.62 1.43
C ALA A 104 3.52 -1.68 0.29
N ILE A 105 4.00 -2.22 -0.83
CA ILE A 105 4.36 -1.44 -2.01
C ILE A 105 3.14 -0.71 -2.59
N ALA A 106 1.99 -1.37 -2.68
CA ALA A 106 0.77 -0.74 -3.18
C ALA A 106 0.30 0.41 -2.27
N ALA A 107 0.42 0.26 -0.94
CA ALA A 107 0.09 1.32 0.02
C ALA A 107 1.03 2.53 -0.13
N ILE A 108 2.34 2.29 -0.30
CA ILE A 108 3.33 3.34 -0.57
C ILE A 108 3.01 4.05 -1.89
N ALA A 109 2.65 3.31 -2.93
CA ALA A 109 2.27 3.87 -4.22
C ALA A 109 1.03 4.77 -4.10
N LEU A 110 -0.01 4.32 -3.40
CA LEU A 110 -1.23 5.13 -3.16
C LEU A 110 -0.97 6.37 -2.30
N MET A 111 -0.13 6.26 -1.27
CA MET A 111 0.30 7.40 -0.46
C MET A 111 1.03 8.43 -1.32
N SER A 112 1.95 7.97 -2.17
CA SER A 112 2.71 8.81 -3.11
C SER A 112 1.80 9.46 -4.15
N PHE A 113 0.81 8.71 -4.66
CA PHE A 113 -0.18 9.22 -5.58
C PHE A 113 -1.06 10.28 -4.93
N THR A 114 -1.47 10.08 -3.67
CA THR A 114 -2.21 11.08 -2.89
C THR A 114 -1.40 12.37 -2.74
N PHE A 115 -0.11 12.26 -2.43
CA PHE A 115 0.79 13.41 -2.37
C PHE A 115 0.86 14.15 -3.71
N ILE A 116 1.06 13.43 -4.81
CA ILE A 116 1.12 13.98 -6.17
C ILE A 116 -0.21 14.67 -6.52
N THR A 117 -1.34 14.00 -6.30
CA THR A 117 -2.67 14.55 -6.59
C THR A 117 -2.94 15.81 -5.78
N LEU A 118 -2.61 15.85 -4.49
CA LEU A 118 -2.78 17.06 -3.68
C LEU A 118 -1.81 18.17 -4.07
N ARG A 119 -0.59 17.82 -4.49
CA ARG A 119 0.37 18.80 -5.01
C ARG A 119 -0.10 19.43 -6.32
N HIS A 120 -0.73 18.65 -7.20
CA HIS A 120 -1.18 19.10 -8.52
C HIS A 120 -2.60 19.70 -8.52
N PHE A 121 -3.50 19.18 -7.67
CA PHE A 121 -4.94 19.47 -7.68
C PHE A 121 -5.51 19.85 -6.30
N GLY A 122 -4.68 20.01 -5.26
CA GLY A 122 -5.12 20.18 -3.87
C GLY A 122 -5.96 21.41 -3.56
N PHE A 123 -6.25 22.25 -4.54
CA PHE A 123 -7.27 23.29 -4.44
C PHE A 123 -8.30 23.09 -5.56
N ALA A 124 -9.57 22.99 -5.16
CA ALA A 124 -10.70 22.82 -6.06
C ALA A 124 -10.61 23.78 -7.24
N THR A 125 -10.84 23.28 -8.46
CA THR A 125 -11.24 24.11 -9.60
C THR A 125 -12.47 24.88 -9.16
N PRO A 126 -12.34 26.18 -8.87
CA PRO A 126 -13.47 26.89 -8.32
C PRO A 126 -14.50 27.08 -9.43
N ALA A 127 -15.77 27.07 -9.05
CA ALA A 127 -16.91 27.13 -9.97
C ALA A 127 -16.95 28.38 -10.88
N SER A 128 -16.03 29.34 -10.70
CA SER A 128 -15.87 30.51 -11.57
C SER A 128 -14.40 30.79 -11.88
N ALA A 129 -14.12 31.21 -13.12
CA ALA A 129 -12.79 31.62 -13.56
C ALA A 129 -12.21 32.75 -12.67
N LYS A 130 -13.06 33.66 -12.16
CA LYS A 130 -12.63 34.75 -11.26
C LYS A 130 -12.14 34.23 -9.91
N ALA A 131 -12.79 33.21 -9.36
CA ALA A 131 -12.32 32.54 -8.15
C ALA A 131 -11.05 31.73 -8.42
N TYR A 132 -10.88 31.19 -9.63
CA TYR A 132 -9.66 30.45 -10.03
C TYR A 132 -8.46 31.39 -10.05
N TYR A 133 -8.58 32.52 -10.75
CA TYR A 133 -7.52 33.53 -10.77
C TYR A 133 -7.26 34.15 -9.39
N ARG A 134 -8.28 34.28 -8.51
CA ARG A 134 -8.09 34.80 -7.15
C ARG A 134 -7.40 33.79 -6.23
N LEU A 135 -7.75 32.51 -6.30
CA LEU A 135 -7.07 31.45 -5.53
C LEU A 135 -5.66 31.23 -6.05
N SER A 136 -5.47 31.12 -7.37
CA SER A 136 -4.15 30.89 -7.98
C SER A 136 -3.15 31.98 -7.64
N ASN A 137 -3.64 33.21 -7.43
CA ASN A 137 -2.80 34.36 -7.10
C ASN A 137 -2.58 34.55 -5.58
N GLN A 138 -3.26 33.78 -4.72
CA GLN A 138 -3.09 33.81 -3.26
C GLN A 138 -2.42 32.55 -2.69
N VAL A 139 -2.55 31.42 -3.36
CA VAL A 139 -1.96 30.16 -2.90
C VAL A 139 -0.44 30.21 -3.07
N SER A 140 0.25 30.31 -1.95
CA SER A 140 1.71 30.16 -1.94
C SER A 140 2.08 28.71 -2.26
N VAL A 141 3.15 28.50 -3.03
CA VAL A 141 3.69 27.17 -3.36
C VAL A 141 3.86 26.33 -2.09
N ALA A 142 4.27 26.94 -1.00
CA ALA A 142 4.45 26.29 0.30
C ALA A 142 3.15 25.75 0.93
N GLN A 143 1.98 26.34 0.66
CA GLN A 143 0.69 25.81 1.11
C GLN A 143 0.29 24.54 0.35
N LEU A 144 0.66 24.40 -0.93
CA LEU A 144 0.48 23.16 -1.70
C LEU A 144 1.35 22.02 -1.18
N TRP A 145 2.60 22.32 -0.82
CA TRP A 145 3.50 21.34 -0.20
C TRP A 145 2.98 20.90 1.17
N LEU A 146 2.50 21.84 1.98
CA LEU A 146 1.95 21.53 3.30
C LEU A 146 0.67 20.70 3.22
N SER A 147 -0.27 21.06 2.33
CA SER A 147 -1.52 20.29 2.15
C SER A 147 -1.25 18.88 1.62
N ALA A 148 -0.31 18.73 0.69
CA ALA A 148 0.11 17.43 0.17
C ALA A 148 0.79 16.57 1.25
N CYS A 149 1.70 17.12 2.03
CA CYS A 149 2.36 16.41 3.15
C CYS A 149 1.34 15.97 4.22
N LEU A 150 0.40 16.84 4.57
CA LEU A 150 -0.65 16.53 5.53
C LEU A 150 -1.60 15.45 4.99
N GLY A 151 -2.04 15.56 3.75
CA GLY A 151 -2.93 14.56 3.16
C GLY A 151 -2.27 13.19 3.00
N ALA A 152 -1.00 13.14 2.62
CA ALA A 152 -0.23 11.89 2.62
C ALA A 152 -0.08 11.32 4.04
N GLY A 153 0.16 12.17 5.04
CA GLY A 153 0.18 11.77 6.45
C GLY A 153 -1.15 11.20 6.94
N PHE A 154 -2.27 11.86 6.64
CA PHE A 154 -3.60 11.36 7.00
C PHE A 154 -3.93 10.03 6.31
N PHE A 155 -3.53 9.87 5.05
CA PHE A 155 -3.68 8.60 4.34
C PHE A 155 -2.86 7.49 5.01
N ALA A 156 -1.59 7.75 5.32
CA ALA A 156 -0.70 6.78 5.95
C ALA A 156 -1.12 6.39 7.36
N LEU A 157 -1.64 7.34 8.14
CA LEU A 157 -2.10 7.13 9.51
C LEU A 157 -3.56 6.64 9.57
N ASN A 158 -4.22 6.51 8.42
CA ASN A 158 -5.55 5.95 8.38
C ASN A 158 -5.50 4.49 8.84
N MET A 159 -6.29 4.16 9.86
CA MET A 159 -6.30 2.83 10.46
C MET A 159 -6.58 1.73 9.43
N GLN A 160 -7.47 1.99 8.47
CA GLN A 160 -7.79 1.03 7.41
C GLN A 160 -6.59 0.76 6.51
N VAL A 161 -5.83 1.80 6.15
CA VAL A 161 -4.64 1.68 5.28
C VAL A 161 -3.51 0.99 6.03
N LEU A 162 -3.33 1.28 7.31
CA LEU A 162 -2.34 0.61 8.16
C LEU A 162 -2.64 -0.89 8.28
N ILE A 163 -3.90 -1.25 8.52
CA ILE A 163 -4.32 -2.65 8.55
C ILE A 163 -4.10 -3.26 7.16
N TRP A 164 -4.59 -2.63 6.10
CA TRP A 164 -4.48 -3.14 4.72
C TRP A 164 -3.03 -3.37 4.26
N ALA A 165 -2.11 -2.47 4.63
CA ALA A 165 -0.70 -2.61 4.29
C ALA A 165 -0.01 -3.72 5.10
N ARG A 166 -0.49 -4.00 6.33
CA ARG A 166 0.12 -4.95 7.27
C ARG A 166 -0.48 -6.35 7.21
N THR A 167 -1.75 -6.48 6.83
CA THR A 167 -2.40 -7.76 6.56
C THR A 167 -2.44 -7.92 5.06
N GLY A 168 -1.88 -8.98 4.48
CA GLY A 168 -1.96 -9.23 3.03
C GLY A 168 -3.41 -9.47 2.62
N VAL A 169 -4.15 -8.39 2.31
CA VAL A 169 -5.60 -8.44 2.10
C VAL A 169 -5.90 -9.21 0.84
N SER A 170 -6.12 -10.49 1.05
CA SER A 170 -6.61 -11.36 0.02
C SER A 170 -8.08 -11.65 0.24
N ASP A 171 -8.61 -11.71 1.48
CA ASP A 171 -9.99 -12.20 1.65
C ASP A 171 -10.78 -11.84 2.92
N MET A 172 -10.65 -10.63 3.47
CA MET A 172 -11.42 -10.24 4.67
C MET A 172 -12.95 -10.23 4.51
N LEU A 173 -13.52 -10.36 3.29
CA LEU A 173 -14.96 -10.17 3.05
C LEU A 173 -15.61 -11.14 2.05
N LEU A 174 -14.86 -12.04 1.38
CA LEU A 174 -15.42 -12.84 0.28
C LEU A 174 -14.99 -14.31 0.23
N SER A 175 -14.40 -14.88 1.29
CA SER A 175 -14.42 -16.34 1.44
C SER A 175 -15.60 -16.76 2.31
N PRO A 176 -16.67 -17.34 1.74
CA PRO A 176 -17.46 -18.29 2.50
C PRO A 176 -16.48 -19.34 3.02
N GLN A 177 -16.34 -19.42 4.34
CA GLN A 177 -15.52 -20.43 4.98
C GLN A 177 -16.01 -21.81 4.52
N ASP A 178 -15.23 -22.50 3.68
CA ASP A 178 -15.47 -23.91 3.37
C ASP A 178 -14.98 -24.75 4.55
N HIS A 179 -15.67 -24.60 5.69
CA HIS A 179 -15.58 -25.51 6.83
C HIS A 179 -16.24 -26.87 6.53
N ARG A 180 -16.41 -27.26 5.25
CA ARG A 180 -17.11 -28.49 4.85
C ARG A 180 -16.37 -29.28 3.77
N ARG A 181 -15.09 -29.60 4.02
CA ARG A 181 -14.53 -30.86 3.49
C ARG A 181 -13.87 -31.68 4.60
N PRO A 182 -14.55 -32.70 5.14
CA PRO A 182 -13.88 -33.66 5.99
C PRO A 182 -12.76 -34.33 5.19
N SER A 183 -11.61 -34.45 5.84
CA SER A 183 -10.39 -35.12 5.40
C SER A 183 -10.69 -36.48 4.77
N ARG A 184 -10.65 -36.57 3.43
CA ARG A 184 -10.71 -37.83 2.69
C ARG A 184 -9.36 -38.56 2.70
N GLN A 185 -8.70 -38.61 3.86
CA GLN A 185 -7.41 -39.28 4.08
C GLN A 185 -7.50 -40.51 5.01
N GLN A 186 -8.69 -41.01 5.32
CA GLN A 186 -8.86 -42.22 6.14
C GLN A 186 -9.40 -43.46 5.40
N GLU A 187 -9.55 -43.44 4.07
CA GLU A 187 -10.25 -44.53 3.35
C GLU A 187 -9.34 -45.44 2.49
N TYR A 188 -8.02 -45.43 2.70
CA TYR A 188 -7.10 -46.36 2.01
C TYR A 188 -6.17 -47.14 2.94
N HIS A 189 -6.68 -47.51 4.12
CA HIS A 189 -6.07 -48.57 4.91
C HIS A 189 -7.16 -49.53 5.37
N HIS A 190 -7.52 -50.50 4.51
CA HIS A 190 -7.95 -51.85 4.88
C HIS A 190 -7.82 -52.78 3.66
#